data_AF-A0A846G9P7-F1
#
_entry.id   AF-A0A846G9P7-F1
#
_cell.length_a   1.000
_cell.length_b   1.000
_cell.length_c   1.000
_cell.angle_alpha   90.00
_cell.angle_beta   90.00
_cell.angle_gamma   90.00
#
_symmetry.space_group_name_H-M   'P 1'
#
loop_
_entity.id
_entity.type
_entity.pdbx_description
1 polymer ?
#
loop_
_entity_poly.entity_id
_entity_poly.type
_entity_poly.pdbx_seq_one_letter_code
_entity_poly.pdbx_strand_id
1 'polypeptide(L)'
;MINFQPQPIEAKLSKDQFMPPYFPIYIVLDENLPYYQNFAAWLEAKIVIPDLTIPINETLPFVLEALQITLETEGNPQKIYPLIVENIDLLEPHLIYILRKWAKQVFPHICQNRATTIASALVNFGRIIWAVPDGDSDVNLEIALACCELALEVFNLNDFPYEWAIVNNNLAVIYQTRCYGNSTHNLIKSFEHYLQAKLVFPEQNLPQKWTDFS
;
A
#
# COMPACT_ATOMS: atom_id res chain seq x y z
N MET A 1 -47.77 15.65 -44.45
CA MET A 1 -48.02 14.77 -43.30
C MET A 1 -47.10 13.56 -43.45
N ILE A 2 -46.04 13.49 -42.66
CA ILE A 2 -45.12 12.35 -42.63
C ILE A 2 -45.25 11.75 -41.23
N ASN A 3 -45.70 10.50 -41.20
CA ASN A 3 -46.08 9.74 -40.02
C ASN A 3 -44.83 9.02 -39.49
N PHE A 4 -44.29 9.47 -38.36
CA PHE A 4 -43.23 8.77 -37.63
C PHE A 4 -43.85 8.02 -36.45
N GLN A 5 -44.08 6.72 -36.65
CA GLN A 5 -44.30 5.77 -35.56
C GLN A 5 -42.93 5.28 -35.05
N PRO A 6 -42.61 5.36 -33.75
CA PRO A 6 -41.39 4.80 -33.21
C PRO A 6 -41.53 3.28 -33.07
N GLN A 7 -40.62 2.52 -33.67
CA GLN A 7 -40.45 1.08 -33.42
C GLN A 7 -39.39 0.88 -32.32
N PRO A 8 -39.61 -0.03 -31.35
CA PRO A 8 -38.73 -0.24 -30.22
C PRO A 8 -37.49 -1.06 -30.63
N ILE A 9 -36.30 -0.58 -30.29
CA ILE A 9 -35.06 -1.34 -30.45
C ILE A 9 -34.85 -2.15 -29.15
N GLU A 10 -35.33 -3.39 -29.15
CA GLU A 10 -34.76 -4.45 -28.32
C GLU A 10 -33.47 -4.94 -28.99
N ALA A 11 -32.31 -4.52 -28.48
CA ALA A 11 -31.03 -5.12 -28.82
C ALA A 11 -30.47 -5.85 -27.61
N LYS A 12 -30.44 -7.18 -27.70
CA LYS A 12 -29.74 -8.12 -26.82
C LYS A 12 -28.31 -7.63 -26.55
N LEU A 13 -28.02 -7.27 -25.31
CA LEU A 13 -26.65 -7.07 -24.84
C LEU A 13 -26.00 -8.45 -24.65
N SER A 14 -25.06 -8.79 -25.52
CA SER A 14 -24.22 -9.99 -25.40
C SER A 14 -23.15 -9.78 -24.33
N LYS A 15 -22.78 -10.86 -23.63
CA LYS A 15 -21.77 -10.90 -22.55
C LYS A 15 -20.32 -10.68 -23.03
N ASP A 16 -20.11 -10.19 -24.25
CA ASP A 16 -18.79 -10.10 -24.89
C ASP A 16 -18.29 -8.66 -25.12
N GLN A 17 -18.90 -7.66 -24.51
CA GLN A 17 -18.28 -6.33 -24.36
C GLN A 17 -17.41 -6.29 -23.11
N PHE A 18 -16.38 -7.13 -23.12
CA PHE A 18 -15.21 -6.96 -22.26
C PHE A 18 -14.60 -5.59 -22.60
N MET A 19 -14.44 -4.73 -21.58
CA MET A 19 -13.67 -3.50 -21.68
C MET A 19 -12.32 -3.79 -22.37
N PRO A 20 -11.83 -2.90 -23.26
CA PRO A 20 -10.53 -3.08 -23.86
C PRO A 20 -9.48 -3.18 -22.74
N PRO A 21 -8.47 -4.05 -22.89
CA PRO A 21 -7.47 -4.26 -21.85
C PRO A 21 -6.81 -2.93 -21.54
N TYR A 22 -6.79 -2.59 -20.25
CA TYR A 22 -5.88 -1.60 -19.69
C TYR A 22 -4.53 -1.73 -20.39
N PHE A 23 -4.08 -0.65 -21.03
CA PHE A 23 -2.75 -0.58 -21.62
C PHE A 23 -1.73 -1.04 -20.58
N PRO A 24 -0.95 -2.10 -20.83
CA PRO A 24 0.09 -2.53 -19.90
C PRO A 24 1.27 -1.56 -20.01
N ILE A 25 1.20 -0.44 -19.29
CA ILE A 25 2.32 0.52 -19.15
C ILE A 25 3.49 -0.12 -18.35
N TYR A 26 3.25 -1.25 -17.70
CA TYR A 26 4.23 -1.99 -16.89
C TYR A 26 5.47 -2.48 -17.66
N ILE A 27 5.48 -2.46 -19.00
CA ILE A 27 6.62 -2.95 -19.81
C ILE A 27 7.62 -1.83 -20.16
N VAL A 28 7.26 -0.54 -20.02
CA VAL A 28 8.08 0.57 -20.57
C VAL A 28 8.83 1.39 -19.51
N LEU A 29 8.47 1.29 -18.22
CA LEU A 29 8.94 2.25 -17.21
C LEU A 29 9.97 1.74 -16.20
N ASP A 30 10.15 0.43 -16.04
CA ASP A 30 11.10 -0.10 -15.04
C ASP A 30 12.57 0.00 -15.49
N GLU A 31 12.85 -0.05 -16.80
CA GLU A 31 14.23 -0.12 -17.31
C GLU A 31 14.93 1.25 -17.45
N ASN A 32 14.24 2.38 -17.26
CA ASN A 32 14.77 3.72 -17.61
C ASN A 32 14.83 4.73 -16.45
N LEU A 33 14.57 4.32 -15.21
CA LEU A 33 14.69 5.24 -14.08
C LEU A 33 16.14 5.33 -13.58
N PRO A 34 16.66 6.54 -13.24
CA PRO A 34 17.95 6.66 -12.61
C PRO A 34 18.00 5.80 -11.34
N TYR A 35 19.09 5.06 -11.14
CA TYR A 35 19.31 4.15 -10.00
C TYR A 35 18.93 4.76 -8.64
N TYR A 36 19.19 6.06 -8.43
CA TYR A 36 18.88 6.78 -7.18
C TYR A 36 17.41 7.14 -6.97
N GLN A 37 16.55 6.98 -7.99
CA GLN A 37 15.11 7.23 -7.86
C GLN A 37 14.34 5.96 -7.51
N ASN A 38 14.93 4.76 -7.55
CA ASN A 38 14.21 3.54 -7.19
C ASN A 38 14.36 3.22 -5.69
N PHE A 39 13.26 3.04 -4.97
CA PHE A 39 13.28 2.62 -3.58
C PHE A 39 14.01 1.29 -3.35
N ALA A 40 13.89 0.34 -4.28
CA ALA A 40 14.63 -0.92 -4.20
C ALA A 40 16.15 -0.67 -4.21
N ALA A 41 16.62 0.19 -5.11
CA ALA A 41 18.03 0.56 -5.19
C ALA A 41 18.51 1.39 -3.99
N TRP A 42 17.67 2.31 -3.48
CA TRP A 42 17.95 3.03 -2.23
C TRP A 42 18.09 2.08 -1.04
N LEU A 43 17.18 1.10 -0.91
CA LEU A 43 17.22 0.09 0.14
C LEU A 43 18.46 -0.79 0.03
N GLU A 44 18.80 -1.24 -1.19
CA GLU A 44 20.02 -1.98 -1.48
C GLU A 44 21.27 -1.19 -1.10
N ALA A 45 21.36 0.08 -1.51
CA ALA A 45 22.48 0.94 -1.16
C ALA A 45 22.64 1.07 0.35
N LYS A 46 21.55 1.20 1.10
CA LYS A 46 21.59 1.23 2.57
C LYS A 46 22.08 -0.10 3.14
N ILE A 47 21.47 -1.22 2.74
CA ILE A 47 21.84 -2.56 3.23
C ILE A 47 23.31 -2.93 2.92
N VAL A 48 23.83 -2.50 1.76
CA VAL A 48 25.18 -2.86 1.29
C VAL A 48 26.27 -2.01 1.93
N ILE A 49 25.94 -0.84 2.51
CA ILE A 49 26.92 -0.02 3.23
C ILE A 49 27.23 -0.68 4.60
N PRO A 50 28.47 -1.14 4.85
CA PRO A 50 28.80 -1.97 6.01
C PRO A 50 28.85 -1.22 7.35
N ASP A 51 28.53 0.07 7.38
CA ASP A 51 28.56 0.93 8.57
C ASP A 51 27.17 1.19 9.15
N LEU A 52 26.19 0.30 8.87
CA LEU A 52 24.96 0.28 9.66
C LEU A 52 25.34 -0.05 11.11
N THR A 53 25.41 0.99 11.93
CA THR A 53 25.47 0.91 13.39
C THR A 53 24.14 0.42 14.00
N ILE A 54 23.22 -0.08 13.17
CA ILE A 54 21.88 -0.48 13.56
C ILE A 54 21.86 -1.89 14.15
N PRO A 55 21.27 -2.08 15.35
CA PRO A 55 21.13 -3.39 15.96
C PRO A 55 20.05 -4.22 15.26
N ILE A 56 20.47 -5.02 14.28
CA ILE A 56 19.64 -6.02 13.55
C ILE A 56 18.85 -6.93 14.51
N ASN A 57 19.41 -7.20 15.69
CA ASN A 57 18.79 -8.00 16.75
C ASN A 57 17.60 -7.32 17.45
N GLU A 58 17.47 -5.99 17.35
CA GLU A 58 16.45 -5.21 18.07
C GLU A 58 15.25 -4.85 17.16
N THR A 59 15.45 -4.73 15.85
CA THR A 59 14.39 -4.36 14.89
C THR A 59 13.22 -5.33 14.88
N LEU A 60 13.47 -6.66 14.82
CA LEU A 60 12.39 -7.63 14.77
C LEU A 60 11.59 -7.68 16.08
N PRO A 61 12.21 -7.75 17.28
CA PRO A 61 11.49 -7.62 18.55
C PRO A 61 10.61 -6.37 18.62
N PHE A 62 11.16 -5.20 18.24
CA PHE A 62 10.39 -3.95 18.19
C PHE A 62 9.16 -4.06 17.28
N VAL A 63 9.34 -4.57 16.05
CA VAL A 63 8.23 -4.75 15.10
C VAL A 63 7.14 -5.67 15.66
N LEU A 64 7.53 -6.79 16.26
CA LEU A 64 6.58 -7.76 16.81
C LEU A 64 5.81 -7.17 18.00
N GLU A 65 6.49 -6.45 18.88
CA GLU A 65 5.86 -5.76 20.01
C GLU A 65 4.90 -4.66 19.52
N ALA A 66 5.33 -3.85 18.55
CA ALA A 66 4.50 -2.80 17.97
C ALA A 66 3.24 -3.39 17.31
N LEU A 67 3.36 -4.49 16.56
CA LEU A 67 2.20 -5.18 15.96
C LEU A 67 1.28 -5.78 17.02
N GLN A 68 1.83 -6.33 18.10
CA GLN A 68 1.06 -6.87 19.20
C GLN A 68 0.26 -5.78 19.92
N ILE A 69 0.89 -4.66 20.30
CA ILE A 69 0.19 -3.53 20.93
C ILE A 69 -0.86 -2.97 19.97
N THR A 70 -0.53 -2.86 18.68
CA THR A 70 -1.48 -2.41 17.65
C THR A 70 -2.72 -3.29 17.61
N LEU A 71 -2.53 -4.60 17.70
CA LEU A 71 -3.63 -5.56 17.73
C LEU A 71 -4.48 -5.43 19.01
N GLU A 72 -3.83 -5.44 20.18
CA GLU A 72 -4.50 -5.39 21.49
C GLU A 72 -5.28 -4.11 21.74
N THR A 73 -4.91 -3.03 21.03
CA THR A 73 -5.48 -1.69 21.22
C THR A 73 -6.31 -1.21 20.03
N GLU A 74 -6.64 -2.13 19.10
CA GLU A 74 -7.41 -1.83 17.88
C GLU A 74 -6.82 -0.65 17.08
N GLY A 75 -5.49 -0.53 17.08
CA GLY A 75 -4.76 0.54 16.39
C GLY A 75 -4.82 1.90 17.10
N ASN A 76 -5.03 1.95 18.42
CA ASN A 76 -5.00 3.20 19.18
C ASN A 76 -3.59 3.83 19.18
N PRO A 77 -3.37 4.96 18.49
CA PRO A 77 -2.04 5.55 18.36
C PRO A 77 -1.41 5.92 19.72
N GLN A 78 -2.22 6.33 20.71
CA GLN A 78 -1.71 6.76 22.02
C GLN A 78 -1.01 5.64 22.80
N LYS A 79 -1.31 4.38 22.48
CA LYS A 79 -0.73 3.21 23.16
C LYS A 79 0.58 2.75 22.51
N ILE A 80 0.75 3.02 21.22
CA ILE A 80 1.89 2.55 20.44
C ILE A 80 2.94 3.64 20.29
N TYR A 81 2.51 4.92 20.28
CA TYR A 81 3.39 6.08 20.12
C TYR A 81 4.59 6.10 21.08
N PRO A 82 4.45 5.77 22.39
CA PRO A 82 5.61 5.73 23.29
C PRO A 82 6.68 4.72 22.84
N LEU A 83 6.27 3.51 22.44
CA LEU A 83 7.19 2.49 21.93
C LEU A 83 7.91 2.97 20.67
N ILE A 84 7.18 3.63 19.76
CA ILE A 84 7.76 4.18 18.53
C ILE A 84 8.82 5.24 18.85
N VAL A 85 8.52 6.19 19.75
CA VAL A 85 9.46 7.26 20.11
C VAL A 85 10.71 6.70 20.79
N GLU A 86 10.56 5.70 21.65
CA GLU A 86 11.69 5.03 22.31
C GLU A 86 12.58 4.26 21.32
N ASN A 87 12.02 3.84 20.17
CA ASN A 87 12.69 3.04 19.16
C ASN A 87 12.76 3.75 17.80
N ILE A 88 12.75 5.09 17.80
CA ILE A 88 12.62 5.87 16.57
C ILE A 88 13.79 5.63 15.61
N ASP A 89 14.99 5.34 16.15
CA ASP A 89 16.19 4.99 15.39
C ASP A 89 16.03 3.67 14.60
N LEU A 90 15.05 2.83 14.96
CA LEU A 90 14.72 1.60 14.24
C LEU A 90 13.75 1.86 13.06
N LEU A 91 13.15 3.05 12.94
CA LEU A 91 12.31 3.44 11.80
C LEU A 91 13.14 3.84 10.59
N GLU A 92 13.86 2.86 10.07
CA GLU A 92 14.88 3.07 9.05
C GLU A 92 14.70 2.06 7.89
N PRO A 93 15.39 2.22 6.74
CA PRO A 93 15.23 1.34 5.57
C PRO A 93 15.25 -0.16 5.91
N HIS A 94 16.13 -0.55 6.84
CA HIS A 94 16.32 -1.94 7.21
C HIS A 94 15.06 -2.58 7.81
N LEU A 95 14.23 -1.81 8.52
CA LEU A 95 12.96 -2.30 9.06
C LEU A 95 12.06 -2.85 7.95
N ILE A 96 12.04 -2.21 6.78
CA ILE A 96 11.25 -2.63 5.62
C ILE A 96 11.71 -3.99 5.11
N TYR A 97 13.03 -4.20 5.07
CA TYR A 97 13.62 -5.49 4.73
C TYR A 97 13.22 -6.57 5.75
N ILE A 98 13.33 -6.28 7.05
CA ILE A 98 12.96 -7.21 8.13
C ILE A 98 11.47 -7.56 8.08
N LEU A 99 10.59 -6.56 7.94
CA LEU A 99 9.14 -6.75 7.80
C LEU A 99 8.81 -7.70 6.64
N ARG A 100 9.32 -7.41 5.44
CA ARG A 100 9.05 -8.24 4.25
C ARG A 100 9.61 -9.64 4.38
N LYS A 101 10.83 -9.78 4.92
CA LYS A 101 11.45 -11.09 5.14
C LYS A 101 10.67 -11.92 6.16
N TRP A 102 10.25 -11.30 7.26
CA TRP A 102 9.44 -11.93 8.29
C TRP A 102 8.08 -12.37 7.74
N ALA A 103 7.34 -11.49 7.08
CA ALA A 103 6.02 -11.81 6.54
C ALA A 103 6.08 -12.96 5.52
N LYS A 104 7.07 -12.93 4.60
CA LYS A 104 7.31 -14.02 3.64
C LYS A 104 7.56 -15.38 4.31
N GLN A 105 8.18 -15.39 5.49
CA GLN A 105 8.42 -16.62 6.26
C GLN A 105 7.19 -17.02 7.07
N VAL A 106 6.38 -16.08 7.56
CA VAL A 106 5.29 -16.35 8.51
C VAL A 106 3.97 -16.65 7.81
N PHE A 107 3.56 -15.87 6.81
CA PHE A 107 2.25 -15.98 6.17
C PHE A 107 1.95 -17.37 5.57
N PRO A 108 2.91 -18.06 4.93
CA PRO A 108 2.66 -19.41 4.40
C PRO A 108 2.43 -20.48 5.48
N HIS A 109 2.70 -20.18 6.76
CA HIS A 109 2.70 -21.16 7.85
C HIS A 109 1.61 -20.91 8.90
N ILE A 110 0.77 -19.90 8.72
CA ILE A 110 -0.31 -19.55 9.64
C ILE A 110 -1.68 -19.72 8.98
N CYS A 111 -2.71 -19.95 9.78
CA CYS A 111 -4.08 -20.05 9.28
C CYS A 111 -4.65 -18.67 8.90
N GLN A 112 -5.66 -18.66 8.02
CA GLN A 112 -6.29 -17.43 7.49
C GLN A 112 -6.67 -16.44 8.59
N ASN A 113 -7.31 -16.91 9.67
CA ASN A 113 -7.75 -16.03 10.76
C ASN A 113 -6.59 -15.32 11.48
N ARG A 114 -5.43 -15.98 11.60
CA ARG A 114 -4.22 -15.33 12.13
C ARG A 114 -3.62 -14.37 11.11
N ALA A 115 -3.60 -14.75 9.82
CA ALA A 115 -3.09 -13.91 8.75
C ALA A 115 -3.89 -12.60 8.63
N THR A 116 -5.23 -12.67 8.68
CA THR A 116 -6.10 -11.49 8.63
C THR A 116 -5.88 -10.57 9.82
N THR A 117 -5.72 -11.14 11.02
CA THR A 117 -5.42 -10.39 12.24
C THR A 117 -4.09 -9.63 12.13
N ILE A 118 -3.05 -10.29 11.63
CA ILE A 118 -1.73 -9.66 11.42
C ILE A 118 -1.80 -8.60 10.30
N ALA A 119 -2.53 -8.86 9.22
CA ALA A 119 -2.71 -7.90 8.13
C ALA A 119 -3.42 -6.62 8.60
N SER A 120 -4.46 -6.73 9.44
CA SER A 120 -5.09 -5.55 10.07
C SER A 120 -4.12 -4.78 10.95
N ALA A 121 -3.31 -5.48 11.75
CA ALA A 121 -2.30 -4.85 12.60
C ALA A 121 -1.23 -4.12 11.76
N LEU A 122 -0.76 -4.71 10.66
CA LEU A 122 0.17 -4.08 9.72
C LEU A 122 -0.40 -2.78 9.15
N VAL A 123 -1.65 -2.79 8.69
CA VAL A 123 -2.30 -1.58 8.12
C VAL A 123 -2.37 -0.46 9.16
N ASN A 124 -2.78 -0.78 10.39
CA ASN A 124 -2.86 0.19 11.47
C ASN A 124 -1.48 0.70 11.90
N PHE A 125 -0.50 -0.19 12.04
CA PHE A 125 0.88 0.16 12.34
C PHE A 125 1.46 1.08 11.27
N GLY A 126 1.33 0.74 9.99
CA GLY A 126 1.77 1.59 8.87
C GLY A 126 1.12 2.98 8.89
N ARG A 127 -0.19 3.07 9.17
CA ARG A 127 -0.89 4.36 9.33
C ARG A 127 -0.35 5.19 10.49
N ILE A 128 -0.03 4.55 11.62
CA ILE A 128 0.54 5.22 12.79
C ILE A 128 1.93 5.73 12.46
N ILE A 129 2.80 4.87 11.91
CA ILE A 129 4.17 5.21 11.52
C ILE A 129 4.20 6.39 10.55
N TRP A 130 3.34 6.37 9.52
CA TRP A 130 3.25 7.49 8.59
C TRP A 130 2.86 8.81 9.27
N ALA A 131 2.06 8.75 10.34
CA ALA A 131 1.63 9.93 11.09
C ALA A 131 2.63 10.40 12.17
N VAL A 132 3.75 9.69 12.37
CA VAL A 132 4.78 10.10 13.33
C VAL A 132 5.50 11.35 12.79
N PRO A 133 5.47 12.48 13.52
CA PRO A 133 6.14 13.71 13.10
C PRO A 133 7.66 13.66 13.28
N ASP A 134 8.13 12.85 14.22
CA ASP A 134 9.54 12.67 14.55
C ASP A 134 10.17 11.60 13.62
N GLY A 135 11.46 11.75 13.30
CA GLY A 135 12.19 10.82 12.41
C GLY A 135 12.18 11.24 10.94
N ASP A 136 12.47 10.29 10.04
CA ASP A 136 12.51 10.53 8.60
C ASP A 136 11.13 10.22 7.97
N SER A 137 10.39 11.28 7.60
CA SER A 137 9.04 11.16 7.06
C SER A 137 8.96 10.35 5.77
N ASP A 138 10.03 10.38 4.96
CA ASP A 138 10.07 9.65 3.69
C ASP A 138 10.26 8.16 3.95
N VAL A 139 11.10 7.80 4.92
CA VAL A 139 11.25 6.40 5.37
C VAL A 139 9.99 5.88 6.03
N ASN A 140 9.36 6.68 6.89
CA ASN A 140 8.10 6.31 7.54
C ASN A 140 7.00 6.02 6.52
N LEU A 141 6.94 6.80 5.44
CA LEU A 141 6.02 6.56 4.33
C LEU A 141 6.31 5.23 3.62
N GLU A 142 7.59 4.87 3.40
CA GLU A 142 7.95 3.58 2.79
C GLU A 142 7.71 2.38 3.71
N ILE A 143 7.84 2.55 5.03
CA ILE A 143 7.42 1.54 6.02
C ILE A 143 5.90 1.33 5.92
N ALA A 144 5.12 2.41 5.83
CA ALA A 144 3.68 2.33 5.67
C ALA A 144 3.27 1.68 4.34
N LEU A 145 3.99 1.98 3.26
CA LEU A 145 3.85 1.33 1.95
C LEU A 145 4.03 -0.17 2.09
N ALA A 146 5.15 -0.60 2.68
CA ALA A 146 5.45 -2.03 2.87
C ALA A 146 4.40 -2.75 3.73
N CYS A 147 3.90 -2.10 4.78
CA CYS A 147 2.83 -2.67 5.61
C CYS A 147 1.54 -2.88 4.80
N CYS A 148 1.17 -1.94 3.94
CA CYS A 148 -0.02 -2.05 3.09
C CYS A 148 0.17 -3.12 1.99
N GLU A 149 1.34 -3.20 1.37
CA GLU A 149 1.67 -4.25 0.40
C GLU A 149 1.56 -5.64 1.03
N LEU A 150 2.12 -5.83 2.23
CA LEU A 150 2.01 -7.10 2.97
C LEU A 150 0.56 -7.42 3.34
N ALA A 151 -0.24 -6.43 3.70
CA ALA A 151 -1.66 -6.66 3.98
C ALA A 151 -2.45 -7.11 2.75
N LEU A 152 -2.07 -6.67 1.53
CA LEU A 152 -2.67 -7.14 0.27
C LEU A 152 -2.27 -8.58 -0.11
N GLU A 153 -1.27 -9.19 0.55
CA GLU A 153 -1.03 -10.63 0.40
C GLU A 153 -2.13 -11.47 1.05
N VAL A 154 -2.90 -10.88 1.97
CA VAL A 154 -3.97 -11.54 2.73
C VAL A 154 -5.35 -11.03 2.32
N PHE A 155 -5.53 -9.72 2.25
CA PHE A 155 -6.80 -9.10 1.87
C PHE A 155 -6.95 -9.09 0.36
N ASN A 156 -8.08 -9.61 -0.11
CA ASN A 156 -8.43 -9.64 -1.53
C ASN A 156 -9.90 -9.25 -1.71
N LEU A 157 -10.26 -8.84 -2.93
CA LEU A 157 -11.61 -8.34 -3.24
C LEU A 157 -12.73 -9.36 -2.97
N ASN A 158 -12.47 -10.66 -3.13
CA ASN A 158 -13.51 -11.68 -3.02
C ASN A 158 -13.85 -12.02 -1.56
N ASP A 159 -12.81 -12.18 -0.74
CA ASP A 159 -12.96 -12.67 0.63
C ASP A 159 -13.04 -11.53 1.66
N PHE A 160 -12.39 -10.39 1.38
CA PHE A 160 -12.24 -9.25 2.29
C PHE A 160 -12.42 -7.92 1.55
N PRO A 161 -13.57 -7.69 0.89
CA PRO A 161 -13.76 -6.54 0.01
C PRO A 161 -13.54 -5.19 0.72
N TYR A 162 -14.00 -5.05 1.97
CA TYR A 162 -13.89 -3.80 2.71
C TYR A 162 -12.45 -3.51 3.15
N GLU A 163 -11.76 -4.49 3.73
CA GLU A 163 -10.36 -4.37 4.14
C GLU A 163 -9.47 -4.13 2.92
N TRP A 164 -9.68 -4.88 1.84
CA TRP A 164 -8.95 -4.70 0.58
C TRP A 164 -9.13 -3.30 0.01
N ALA A 165 -10.35 -2.75 0.03
CA ALA A 165 -10.61 -1.39 -0.44
C ALA A 165 -9.98 -0.32 0.47
N ILE A 166 -9.97 -0.53 1.79
CA ILE A 166 -9.28 0.36 2.75
C ILE A 166 -7.77 0.37 2.46
N VAL A 167 -7.14 -0.79 2.27
CA VAL A 167 -5.71 -0.88 1.99
C VAL A 167 -5.37 -0.22 0.65
N ASN A 168 -6.18 -0.45 -0.38
CA ASN A 168 -6.00 0.23 -1.67
C ASN A 168 -6.16 1.75 -1.55
N ASN A 169 -7.11 2.25 -0.75
CA ASN A 169 -7.22 3.68 -0.52
C ASN A 169 -5.98 4.24 0.20
N ASN A 170 -5.43 3.53 1.18
CA ASN A 170 -4.19 3.94 1.84
C ASN A 170 -3.01 3.97 0.86
N LEU A 171 -2.85 2.93 0.02
CA LEU A 171 -1.82 2.88 -1.01
C LEU A 171 -1.97 4.01 -2.01
N ALA A 172 -3.20 4.35 -2.40
CA ALA A 172 -3.46 5.47 -3.30
C ALA A 172 -2.93 6.79 -2.72
N VAL A 173 -3.13 7.03 -1.42
CA VAL A 173 -2.61 8.23 -0.76
C VAL A 173 -1.09 8.17 -0.59
N ILE A 174 -0.56 7.04 -0.15
CA ILE A 174 0.89 6.83 0.05
C ILE A 174 1.65 7.11 -1.24
N TYR A 175 1.27 6.49 -2.36
CA TYR A 175 1.92 6.75 -3.66
C TYR A 175 1.75 8.19 -4.14
N GLN A 176 0.66 8.86 -3.78
CA GLN A 176 0.47 10.27 -4.09
C GLN A 176 1.44 11.18 -3.33
N THR A 177 1.82 10.83 -2.11
CA THR A 177 2.73 11.59 -1.24
C THR A 177 4.20 11.21 -1.44
N ARG A 178 4.46 10.03 -2.00
CA ARG A 178 5.77 9.41 -2.14
C ARG A 178 6.78 10.25 -2.93
N CYS A 179 7.90 10.57 -2.28
CA CYS A 179 9.02 11.32 -2.88
C CYS A 179 10.03 10.41 -3.61
N TYR A 180 10.19 9.17 -3.17
CA TYR A 180 11.02 8.16 -3.86
C TYR A 180 10.28 7.61 -5.06
N GLY A 181 10.99 7.29 -6.13
CA GLY A 181 10.40 6.86 -7.40
C GLY A 181 10.33 7.98 -8.43
N ASN A 182 9.86 7.59 -9.61
CA ASN A 182 9.42 8.57 -10.60
C ASN A 182 8.04 9.09 -10.20
N SER A 183 7.88 10.41 -10.14
CA SER A 183 6.63 11.04 -9.73
C SER A 183 5.45 10.65 -10.62
N THR A 184 5.63 10.52 -11.94
CA THR A 184 4.59 10.05 -12.86
C THR A 184 4.21 8.60 -12.57
N HIS A 185 5.19 7.73 -12.32
CA HIS A 185 4.91 6.34 -11.96
C HIS A 185 4.14 6.23 -10.63
N ASN A 186 4.58 6.96 -9.61
CA ASN A 186 3.90 7.04 -8.33
C ASN A 186 2.46 7.56 -8.50
N LEU A 187 2.25 8.56 -9.34
CA LEU A 187 0.92 9.05 -9.68
C LEU A 187 0.09 7.94 -10.35
N ILE A 188 0.60 7.24 -11.36
CA ILE A 188 -0.13 6.13 -12.01
C ILE A 188 -0.52 5.06 -10.98
N LYS A 189 0.41 4.64 -10.11
CA LYS A 189 0.14 3.68 -9.02
C LYS A 189 -0.94 4.18 -8.06
N SER A 190 -0.89 5.46 -7.69
CA SER A 190 -1.90 6.11 -6.86
C SER A 190 -3.30 5.99 -7.49
N PHE A 191 -3.41 6.28 -8.80
CA PHE A 191 -4.67 6.18 -9.53
C PHE A 191 -5.16 4.74 -9.66
N GLU A 192 -4.27 3.78 -9.96
CA GLU A 192 -4.60 2.35 -10.01
C GLU A 192 -5.23 1.88 -8.70
N HIS A 193 -4.58 2.14 -7.57
CA HIS A 193 -5.08 1.77 -6.25
C HIS A 193 -6.38 2.50 -5.87
N TYR A 194 -6.53 3.77 -6.26
CA TYR A 194 -7.79 4.47 -6.07
C TYR A 194 -8.95 3.77 -6.80
N LEU A 195 -8.72 3.36 -8.06
CA LEU A 195 -9.74 2.66 -8.84
C LEU A 195 -10.08 1.29 -8.25
N GLN A 196 -9.10 0.58 -7.68
CA GLN A 196 -9.34 -0.63 -6.93
C GLN A 196 -10.29 -0.36 -5.74
N ALA A 197 -10.00 0.63 -4.90
CA ALA A 197 -10.86 0.98 -3.76
C ALA A 197 -12.29 1.38 -4.15
N LYS A 198 -12.45 2.08 -5.29
CA LYS A 198 -13.74 2.51 -5.82
C LYS A 198 -14.68 1.36 -6.19
N LEU A 199 -14.16 0.15 -6.45
CA LEU A 199 -15.00 -1.03 -6.69
C LEU A 199 -15.92 -1.37 -5.51
N VAL A 200 -15.52 -1.00 -4.30
CA VAL A 200 -16.27 -1.24 -3.05
C VAL A 200 -16.84 0.06 -2.49
N PHE A 201 -16.15 1.19 -2.67
CA PHE A 201 -16.59 2.51 -2.23
C PHE A 201 -16.90 3.45 -3.41
N PRO A 202 -18.04 3.27 -4.10
CA PRO A 202 -18.34 3.98 -5.35
C PRO A 202 -18.52 5.49 -5.20
N GLU A 203 -18.86 5.97 -4.00
CA GLU A 203 -19.04 7.39 -3.66
C GLU A 203 -17.72 8.13 -3.37
N GLN A 204 -16.57 7.45 -3.42
CA GLN A 204 -15.28 8.15 -3.31
C GLN A 204 -15.09 9.09 -4.50
N ASN A 205 -14.66 10.32 -4.19
CA ASN A 205 -14.32 11.33 -5.19
C ASN A 205 -12.87 11.19 -5.60
N LEU A 206 -12.62 11.31 -6.91
CA LEU A 206 -11.26 11.37 -7.45
C LEU A 206 -10.56 12.60 -6.87
N PRO A 207 -9.31 12.49 -6.37
CA PRO A 207 -8.55 13.66 -6.00
C PRO A 207 -8.47 14.63 -7.18
N GLN A 208 -8.67 15.92 -6.94
CA GLN A 208 -8.86 16.94 -7.99
C GLN A 208 -7.75 16.95 -9.05
N LYS A 209 -6.52 16.58 -8.70
CA LYS A 209 -5.39 16.43 -9.64
C LYS A 209 -5.62 15.39 -10.76
N TRP A 210 -6.66 14.58 -10.68
CA TRP A 210 -7.00 13.51 -11.62
C TRP A 210 -8.23 13.81 -12.48
N THR A 211 -8.97 14.88 -12.20
CA THR A 211 -10.18 15.22 -12.97
C THR A 211 -9.87 15.70 -14.39
N ASP A 212 -8.62 16.04 -14.67
CA ASP A 212 -8.17 16.50 -15.99
C ASP A 212 -7.85 15.33 -16.94
N PHE A 213 -7.84 14.10 -16.42
CA PHE A 213 -7.60 12.88 -17.19
C PHE A 213 -8.87 12.05 -17.46
N SER A 214 -10.03 12.47 -16.95
CA SER A 214 -11.35 11.81 -17.12
C SER A 214 -12.22 12.50 -18.16
#